data_AF-A0A5B7BTU1-F1
#
_entry.id   AF-A0A5B7BTU1-F1
#
_cell.length_a   1.000
_cell.length_b   1.000
_cell.length_c   1.000
_cell.angle_alpha   90.00
_cell.angle_beta   90.00
_cell.angle_gamma   90.00
#
_symmetry.space_group_name_H-M   'P 1'
#
loop_
_entity.id
_entity.type
_entity.pdbx_description
1 polymer ?
#
loop_
_entity_poly.entity_id
_entity_poly.type
_entity_poly.pdbx_seq_one_letter_code
_entity_poly.pdbx_strand_id
1 'polypeptide(L)'
;MFGKIKTPTNFPSLIFFLVFSSHPNHHKPHEISSQITKTPLILLPLSHSHILLKSPRKPSSVLCNHTNSINNQELTHNCNGLKFVRGKKLLRDLSTWSIGGPCNYFVQVFDQTQLVSALRYCHEHCIRFMIIGKGSNCLFDDLGFDGCVVLNQIEFLERIESGIYRVGSGFRFNRLGVLCSNEGFTGLEFAGGIPGTVGGATYMNAGANGQEIADVIDSIEIITTEGKFQTLKRTDLDFGYRSSPFQEMDDLAAIVAVTFRLKHSESARKRLQEYMERRRISQPVGERSAGSVFRNPSNMEVSAAELIERAGLKGHRVGGAMVSNIHANFFINIGGSTSQDMLQLIGSVKEIVHEKFGVKLKEEVLYVHPYCQGLNPYKDKRPVM
;
A
#
# COMPACT_ATOMS: atom_id res chain seq x y z
N MET A 1 21.84 -26.42 68.53
CA MET A 1 23.15 -27.06 68.31
C MET A 1 23.57 -26.70 66.88
N PHE A 2 24.48 -25.73 66.65
CA PHE A 2 25.96 -25.90 66.58
C PHE A 2 26.37 -27.03 65.62
N GLY A 3 27.20 -26.90 64.56
CA GLY A 3 27.93 -25.78 63.88
C GLY A 3 28.51 -26.34 62.55
N LYS A 4 29.36 -25.72 61.71
CA LYS A 4 30.16 -24.47 61.66
C LYS A 4 30.29 -24.06 60.16
N ILE A 5 30.08 -22.80 59.76
CA ILE A 5 31.09 -21.76 59.48
C ILE A 5 32.27 -22.16 58.57
N LYS A 6 32.34 -21.56 57.36
CA LYS A 6 33.51 -20.80 56.86
C LYS A 6 33.18 -19.97 55.59
N THR A 7 33.60 -18.71 55.61
CA THR A 7 33.70 -17.71 54.52
C THR A 7 35.03 -16.93 54.77
N PRO A 8 35.42 -15.84 54.08
CA PRO A 8 35.08 -15.28 52.75
C PRO A 8 36.37 -15.02 51.90
N THR A 9 36.42 -13.90 51.14
CA THR A 9 37.55 -13.27 50.37
C THR A 9 37.79 -13.73 48.92
N ASN A 10 38.17 -12.88 47.95
CA ASN A 10 38.17 -11.40 47.85
C ASN A 10 38.18 -10.95 46.36
N PHE A 11 37.64 -9.76 46.07
CA PHE A 11 37.92 -8.97 44.84
C PHE A 11 39.34 -8.35 44.92
N PRO A 12 40.03 -8.00 43.79
CA PRO A 12 39.79 -6.70 43.13
C PRO A 12 40.07 -6.61 41.61
N SER A 13 39.81 -5.40 41.11
CA SER A 13 39.95 -4.84 39.75
C SER A 13 41.38 -4.61 39.22
N LEU A 14 41.54 -4.57 37.89
CA LEU A 14 42.34 -3.61 37.06
C LEU A 14 41.96 -3.91 35.57
N ILE A 15 41.64 -3.01 34.63
CA ILE A 15 42.20 -1.73 34.13
C ILE A 15 43.43 -1.86 33.21
N PHE A 16 43.19 -1.58 31.92
CA PHE A 16 44.06 -1.15 30.80
C PHE A 16 45.26 -2.00 30.33
N PHE A 17 45.31 -2.24 29.01
CA PHE A 17 46.41 -1.73 28.17
C PHE A 17 45.97 -1.47 26.71
N LEU A 18 46.42 -0.33 26.16
CA LEU A 18 46.36 0.09 24.76
C LEU A 18 47.78 -0.08 24.17
N VAL A 19 47.96 -0.72 23.01
CA VAL A 19 49.17 -0.53 22.17
C VAL A 19 48.80 -0.61 20.67
N PHE A 20 49.41 0.29 19.89
CA PHE A 20 49.30 0.45 18.44
C PHE A 20 50.24 -0.48 17.63
N SER A 21 49.85 -0.79 16.38
CA SER A 21 50.68 -0.64 15.17
C SER A 21 49.78 -0.87 13.94
N SER A 22 49.59 -0.01 12.94
CA SER A 22 50.46 0.89 12.15
C SER A 22 51.23 0.22 10.99
N HIS A 23 50.67 0.28 9.77
CA HIS A 23 51.29 1.00 8.64
C HIS A 23 50.34 1.14 7.41
N PRO A 24 50.60 2.08 6.47
CA PRO A 24 49.63 2.56 5.49
C PRO A 24 49.97 2.21 4.02
N ASN A 25 49.04 2.51 3.10
CA ASN A 25 49.31 2.99 1.74
C ASN A 25 48.04 3.75 1.27
N HIS A 26 48.08 5.08 1.15
CA HIS A 26 48.45 5.83 -0.07
C HIS A 26 47.55 5.57 -1.29
N HIS A 27 46.61 6.48 -1.54
CA HIS A 27 46.57 7.26 -2.79
C HIS A 27 45.88 8.62 -2.54
N LYS A 28 46.38 9.68 -3.19
CA LYS A 28 45.93 11.08 -3.00
C LYS A 28 44.66 11.38 -3.80
N PRO A 29 43.79 12.30 -3.35
CA PRO A 29 42.80 12.94 -4.20
C PRO A 29 43.49 13.97 -5.13
N HIS A 30 42.99 14.11 -6.36
CA HIS A 30 43.36 15.22 -7.24
C HIS A 30 42.40 16.39 -7.06
N GLU A 31 42.92 17.51 -6.56
CA GLU A 31 42.35 18.83 -6.83
C GLU A 31 42.62 19.19 -8.30
N ILE A 32 41.62 19.74 -9.00
CA ILE A 32 41.85 20.54 -10.21
C ILE A 32 41.08 21.86 -10.05
N SER A 33 41.83 22.96 -10.12
CA SER A 33 41.32 24.31 -9.94
C SER A 33 40.39 24.76 -11.05
N SER A 34 39.50 25.68 -10.71
CA SER A 34 38.78 26.53 -11.65
C SER A 34 39.74 27.33 -12.56
N GLN A 35 39.51 27.29 -13.87
CA GLN A 35 39.89 28.39 -14.75
C GLN A 35 38.74 28.73 -15.71
N ILE A 36 38.37 30.01 -15.70
CA ILE A 36 37.35 30.61 -16.54
C ILE A 36 38.04 31.14 -17.81
N THR A 37 37.62 30.68 -18.99
CA THR A 37 38.01 31.29 -20.26
C THR A 37 36.79 31.81 -21.00
N LYS A 38 36.83 33.11 -21.34
CA LYS A 38 35.80 33.83 -22.10
C LYS A 38 36.21 33.90 -23.57
N THR A 39 35.30 33.57 -24.49
CA THR A 39 35.31 34.03 -25.90
C THR A 39 33.89 33.89 -26.49
N PRO A 40 33.51 34.62 -27.56
CA PRO A 40 32.43 35.60 -27.39
C PRO A 40 31.20 35.40 -28.30
N LEU A 41 30.15 36.20 -28.05
CA LEU A 41 29.01 36.37 -28.95
C LEU A 41 29.47 36.91 -30.32
N ILE A 42 28.85 36.40 -31.38
CA ILE A 42 28.69 37.07 -32.67
C ILE A 42 27.20 37.09 -33.01
N LEU A 43 26.74 38.16 -33.67
CA LEU A 43 25.35 38.60 -33.74
C LEU A 43 24.94 38.83 -35.21
N LEU A 44 23.64 38.64 -35.50
CA LEU A 44 22.89 39.06 -36.71
C LEU A 44 23.07 38.24 -38.01
N PRO A 45 22.12 38.33 -38.98
CA PRO A 45 20.78 38.94 -38.92
C PRO A 45 19.61 38.00 -39.30
N LEU A 46 18.39 38.46 -39.00
CA LEU A 46 17.12 37.96 -39.55
C LEU A 46 16.95 38.36 -41.01
N SER A 47 16.25 37.54 -41.81
CA SER A 47 15.70 37.95 -43.11
C SER A 47 14.21 37.62 -43.21
N HIS A 48 13.42 38.57 -43.73
CA HIS A 48 12.00 38.40 -44.04
C HIS A 48 11.81 37.91 -45.48
N SER A 49 10.80 37.08 -45.71
CA SER A 49 10.18 36.95 -47.02
C SER A 49 8.69 36.60 -46.89
N HIS A 50 7.83 37.59 -47.17
CA HIS A 50 6.41 37.36 -47.40
C HIS A 50 6.19 36.84 -48.82
N ILE A 51 5.45 35.73 -48.98
CA ILE A 51 4.78 35.42 -50.25
C ILE A 51 3.33 34.99 -49.96
N LEU A 52 2.41 35.79 -50.50
CA LEU A 52 0.98 35.50 -50.65
C LEU A 52 0.76 35.03 -52.10
N LEU A 53 -0.15 34.06 -52.35
CA LEU A 53 -1.23 34.13 -53.37
C LEU A 53 -1.94 32.77 -53.65
N LYS A 54 -3.24 32.76 -53.35
CA LYS A 54 -4.38 32.16 -54.09
C LYS A 54 -4.59 30.62 -54.23
N SER A 55 -5.86 30.28 -54.02
CA SER A 55 -6.59 29.02 -54.25
C SER A 55 -6.69 28.61 -55.74
N PRO A 56 -6.95 27.32 -56.01
CA PRO A 56 -8.15 27.00 -56.80
C PRO A 56 -9.03 25.84 -56.27
N ARG A 57 -10.34 26.13 -56.19
CA ARG A 57 -11.59 25.35 -56.44
C ARG A 57 -11.68 23.82 -56.26
N LYS A 58 -12.84 23.41 -55.70
CA LYS A 58 -13.41 22.04 -55.66
C LYS A 58 -13.71 21.46 -57.06
N PRO A 59 -13.95 20.14 -57.14
CA PRO A 59 -15.34 19.68 -57.31
C PRO A 59 -15.82 18.63 -56.27
N SER A 60 -17.11 18.77 -55.91
CA SER A 60 -18.14 17.73 -55.66
C SER A 60 -17.75 16.24 -55.67
N SER A 61 -18.34 15.32 -54.92
CA SER A 61 -19.38 15.29 -53.88
C SER A 61 -19.76 13.81 -53.71
N VAL A 62 -19.66 13.23 -52.51
CA VAL A 62 -20.39 12.00 -52.17
C VAL A 62 -21.06 12.24 -50.83
N LEU A 63 -22.39 12.21 -50.81
CA LEU A 63 -23.13 12.19 -49.57
C LEU A 63 -22.98 10.81 -48.93
N CYS A 64 -22.73 10.78 -47.63
CA CYS A 64 -23.27 9.75 -46.75
C CYS A 64 -23.62 10.40 -45.41
N ASN A 65 -24.88 10.82 -45.28
CA ASN A 65 -25.44 11.14 -43.97
C ASN A 65 -25.58 9.84 -43.18
N HIS A 66 -24.73 9.61 -42.18
CA HIS A 66 -25.10 8.76 -41.07
C HIS A 66 -24.85 9.50 -39.76
N THR A 67 -25.94 10.08 -39.27
CA THR A 67 -26.17 10.37 -37.86
C THR A 67 -26.10 9.07 -37.07
N ASN A 68 -24.89 8.64 -36.69
CA ASN A 68 -24.75 7.64 -35.64
C ASN A 68 -25.01 8.31 -34.30
N SER A 69 -26.26 8.20 -33.85
CA SER A 69 -26.57 8.30 -32.43
C SER A 69 -25.63 7.35 -31.68
N ILE A 70 -24.79 7.91 -30.81
CA ILE A 70 -24.05 7.09 -29.84
C ILE A 70 -25.09 6.63 -28.82
N ASN A 71 -25.78 5.54 -29.17
CA ASN A 71 -26.68 4.86 -28.25
C ASN A 71 -25.84 4.42 -27.05
N ASN A 72 -26.33 4.76 -25.85
CA ASN A 72 -25.82 4.27 -24.58
C ASN A 72 -26.11 2.77 -24.41
N GLN A 73 -25.55 1.93 -25.28
CA GLN A 73 -25.52 0.49 -25.09
C GLN A 73 -24.59 0.17 -23.92
N GLU A 74 -25.02 -0.70 -23.03
CA GLU A 74 -24.20 -1.17 -21.93
C GLU A 74 -23.00 -1.95 -22.48
N LEU A 75 -21.83 -1.32 -22.50
CA LEU A 75 -20.56 -1.92 -22.97
C LEU A 75 -19.99 -2.89 -21.93
N THR A 76 -20.80 -3.88 -21.56
CA THR A 76 -20.43 -5.03 -20.74
C THR A 76 -19.80 -6.07 -21.66
N HIS A 77 -18.48 -5.97 -21.84
CA HIS A 77 -17.75 -6.96 -22.62
C HIS A 77 -17.64 -8.26 -21.81
N ASN A 78 -18.26 -9.33 -22.30
CA ASN A 78 -18.12 -10.66 -21.71
C ASN A 78 -16.89 -11.38 -22.30
N CYS A 79 -15.93 -11.74 -21.48
CA CYS A 79 -14.84 -12.67 -21.83
C CYS A 79 -14.76 -13.73 -20.72
N ASN A 80 -14.88 -15.02 -21.05
CA ASN A 80 -14.94 -16.11 -20.06
C ASN A 80 -15.96 -15.90 -18.91
N GLY A 81 -17.07 -15.20 -19.16
CA GLY A 81 -18.07 -14.87 -18.13
C GLY A 81 -17.75 -13.66 -17.26
N LEU A 82 -16.58 -13.01 -17.43
CA LEU A 82 -16.25 -11.75 -16.76
C LEU A 82 -17.04 -10.57 -17.34
N LYS A 83 -17.67 -9.79 -16.46
CA LYS A 83 -18.38 -8.56 -16.82
C LYS A 83 -17.51 -7.33 -16.54
N PHE A 84 -16.88 -6.78 -17.57
CA PHE A 84 -16.17 -5.50 -17.44
C PHE A 84 -17.15 -4.32 -17.45
N VAL A 85 -17.07 -3.46 -16.43
CA VAL A 85 -17.78 -2.18 -16.34
C VAL A 85 -16.83 -1.07 -16.80
N ARG A 86 -17.22 -0.25 -17.78
CA ARG A 86 -16.38 0.83 -18.32
C ARG A 86 -16.83 2.21 -17.85
N GLY A 87 -15.89 3.04 -17.38
CA GLY A 87 -16.06 4.47 -17.06
C GLY A 87 -17.08 4.85 -15.98
N LYS A 88 -17.84 3.90 -15.43
CA LYS A 88 -18.95 4.14 -14.48
C LYS A 88 -18.58 3.93 -13.02
N LYS A 89 -17.51 3.20 -12.71
CA LYS A 89 -17.19 2.82 -11.32
C LYS A 89 -16.30 3.88 -10.68
N LEU A 90 -16.74 4.41 -9.54
CA LEU A 90 -15.96 5.36 -8.73
C LEU A 90 -15.12 4.60 -7.68
N LEU A 91 -13.88 5.05 -7.51
CA LEU A 91 -12.90 4.47 -6.58
C LEU A 91 -13.21 4.82 -5.12
N ARG A 92 -13.87 5.97 -4.87
CA ARG A 92 -14.41 6.31 -3.54
C ARG A 92 -15.36 5.24 -2.98
N ASP A 93 -16.07 4.51 -3.82
CA ASP A 93 -16.96 3.42 -3.40
C ASP A 93 -16.19 2.15 -2.98
N LEU A 94 -14.88 2.12 -3.23
CA LEU A 94 -13.96 1.00 -3.02
C LEU A 94 -12.87 1.32 -1.99
N SER A 95 -12.84 2.54 -1.44
CA SER A 95 -11.91 2.99 -0.39
C SER A 95 -12.64 3.32 0.91
N THR A 96 -12.03 2.97 2.04
CA THR A 96 -12.56 3.34 3.37
C THR A 96 -12.41 4.83 3.68
N TRP A 97 -11.57 5.57 2.95
CA TRP A 97 -11.57 7.04 2.98
C TRP A 97 -12.75 7.67 2.22
N SER A 98 -13.39 6.92 1.32
CA SER A 98 -14.39 7.44 0.38
C SER A 98 -13.90 8.63 -0.45
N ILE A 99 -12.67 8.54 -0.96
CA ILE A 99 -12.02 9.49 -1.88
C ILE A 99 -11.63 8.73 -3.16
N GLY A 100 -11.68 9.38 -4.33
CA GLY A 100 -11.23 8.79 -5.59
C GLY A 100 -12.25 8.84 -6.73
N GLY A 101 -11.74 9.17 -7.92
CA GLY A 101 -12.48 9.36 -9.17
C GLY A 101 -12.92 8.08 -9.89
N PRO A 102 -13.30 8.16 -11.17
CA PRO A 102 -13.71 6.99 -11.97
C PRO A 102 -12.52 6.13 -12.41
N CYS A 103 -12.72 4.83 -12.61
CA CYS A 103 -11.77 4.01 -13.36
C CYS A 103 -12.27 3.64 -14.75
N ASN A 104 -11.32 3.52 -15.70
CA ASN A 104 -11.65 3.23 -17.10
C ASN A 104 -12.27 1.84 -17.26
N TYR A 105 -11.77 0.84 -16.55
CA TYR A 105 -12.32 -0.51 -16.49
C TYR A 105 -12.42 -0.99 -15.05
N PHE A 106 -13.48 -1.70 -14.71
CA PHE A 106 -13.69 -2.36 -13.43
C PHE A 106 -14.21 -3.78 -13.66
N VAL A 107 -13.68 -4.74 -12.90
CA VAL A 107 -14.12 -6.14 -12.91
C VAL A 107 -14.02 -6.72 -11.49
N GLN A 108 -14.93 -7.63 -11.15
CA GLN A 108 -14.87 -8.40 -9.91
C GLN A 108 -14.49 -9.84 -10.27
N VAL A 109 -13.62 -10.46 -9.48
CA VAL A 109 -13.18 -11.85 -9.68
C VAL A 109 -13.39 -12.67 -8.41
N PHE A 110 -14.07 -13.80 -8.55
CA PHE A 110 -14.51 -14.64 -7.43
C PHE A 110 -13.71 -15.95 -7.29
N ASP A 111 -12.93 -16.29 -8.31
CA ASP A 111 -12.07 -17.48 -8.37
C ASP A 111 -10.78 -17.19 -9.15
N GLN A 112 -9.84 -18.15 -9.10
CA GLN A 112 -8.53 -18.04 -9.74
C GLN A 112 -8.62 -18.01 -11.28
N THR A 113 -9.57 -18.72 -11.90
CA THR A 113 -9.77 -18.77 -13.36
C THR A 113 -10.28 -17.44 -13.90
N GLN A 114 -11.20 -16.81 -13.17
CA GLN A 114 -11.68 -15.45 -13.42
C GLN A 114 -10.55 -14.42 -13.31
N LEU A 115 -9.71 -14.53 -12.28
CA LEU A 115 -8.55 -13.67 -12.11
C LEU A 115 -7.55 -13.80 -13.27
N VAL A 116 -7.14 -15.02 -13.65
CA VAL A 116 -6.27 -15.25 -14.82
C VAL A 116 -6.91 -14.71 -16.10
N SER A 117 -8.22 -14.91 -16.29
CA SER A 117 -8.94 -14.39 -17.46
C SER A 117 -8.96 -12.85 -17.50
N ALA A 118 -9.07 -12.18 -16.35
CA ALA A 118 -9.02 -10.72 -16.25
C ALA A 118 -7.62 -10.17 -16.53
N LEU A 119 -6.58 -10.81 -15.97
CA LEU A 119 -5.18 -10.48 -16.21
C LEU A 119 -4.80 -10.65 -17.69
N ARG A 120 -5.25 -11.75 -18.31
CA ARG A 120 -5.02 -12.01 -19.74
C ARG A 120 -5.71 -10.96 -20.62
N TYR A 121 -6.97 -10.62 -20.35
CA TYR A 121 -7.67 -9.54 -21.06
C TYR A 121 -6.92 -8.20 -20.97
N CYS A 122 -6.40 -7.87 -19.78
CA CYS A 122 -5.60 -6.66 -19.60
C CYS A 122 -4.30 -6.71 -20.40
N HIS A 123 -3.62 -7.85 -20.44
CA HIS A 123 -2.40 -8.06 -21.21
C HIS A 123 -2.65 -7.96 -22.73
N GLU A 124 -3.63 -8.70 -23.27
CA GLU A 124 -3.99 -8.75 -24.70
C GLU A 124 -4.37 -7.37 -25.27
N HIS A 125 -4.92 -6.48 -24.43
CA HIS A 125 -5.31 -5.13 -24.81
C HIS A 125 -4.35 -4.01 -24.34
N CYS A 126 -3.17 -4.36 -23.81
CA CYS A 126 -2.21 -3.41 -23.24
C CYS A 126 -2.79 -2.47 -22.16
N ILE A 127 -3.83 -2.92 -21.46
CA ILE A 127 -4.48 -2.17 -20.38
C ILE A 127 -3.69 -2.43 -19.09
N ARG A 128 -3.10 -1.38 -18.50
CA ARG A 128 -2.52 -1.51 -17.15
C ARG A 128 -3.63 -1.78 -16.13
N PHE A 129 -3.31 -2.57 -15.11
CA PHE A 129 -4.27 -2.94 -14.07
C PHE A 129 -3.69 -2.72 -12.67
N MET A 130 -4.60 -2.58 -11.70
CA MET A 130 -4.30 -2.81 -10.29
C MET A 130 -5.30 -3.82 -9.73
N ILE A 131 -4.84 -4.70 -8.85
CA ILE A 131 -5.70 -5.56 -8.05
C ILE A 131 -5.94 -4.89 -6.71
N ILE A 132 -7.19 -4.83 -6.27
CA ILE A 132 -7.56 -4.29 -4.97
C ILE A 132 -8.42 -5.29 -4.19
N GLY A 133 -8.26 -5.32 -2.87
CA GLY A 133 -9.15 -5.99 -1.94
C GLY A 133 -10.21 -5.01 -1.43
N LYS A 134 -9.94 -4.37 -0.29
CA LYS A 134 -10.91 -3.46 0.36
C LYS A 134 -10.61 -1.97 0.24
N GLY A 135 -9.52 -1.62 -0.45
CA GLY A 135 -9.04 -0.23 -0.58
C GLY A 135 -8.81 0.46 0.77
N SER A 136 -8.57 -0.30 1.83
CA SER A 136 -8.55 0.20 3.21
C SER A 136 -7.21 0.78 3.67
N ASN A 137 -6.20 0.77 2.79
CA ASN A 137 -4.89 1.41 2.97
C ASN A 137 -4.57 2.33 1.76
N CYS A 138 -5.60 2.88 1.10
CA CYS A 138 -5.50 3.38 -0.27
C CYS A 138 -6.12 4.76 -0.44
N LEU A 139 -5.30 5.74 -0.86
CA LEU A 139 -5.75 7.04 -1.35
C LEU A 139 -5.80 6.99 -2.87
N PHE A 140 -7.00 6.93 -3.43
CA PHE A 140 -7.20 7.07 -4.88
C PHE A 140 -7.33 8.55 -5.23
N ASP A 141 -6.70 8.97 -6.32
CA ASP A 141 -6.82 10.32 -6.88
C ASP A 141 -8.25 10.58 -7.42
N ASP A 142 -8.76 11.80 -7.29
CA ASP A 142 -10.09 12.21 -7.79
C ASP A 142 -10.19 12.31 -9.32
N LEU A 143 -9.06 12.39 -10.03
CA LEU A 143 -8.99 12.15 -11.48
C LEU A 143 -9.19 10.66 -11.83
N GLY A 144 -9.05 9.76 -10.85
CA GLY A 144 -9.39 8.35 -10.96
C GLY A 144 -8.24 7.45 -11.35
N PHE A 145 -8.50 6.45 -12.20
CA PHE A 145 -7.47 5.50 -12.67
C PHE A 145 -7.66 5.13 -14.15
N ASP A 146 -6.72 5.56 -15.00
CA ASP A 146 -6.65 5.20 -16.42
C ASP A 146 -6.19 3.74 -16.60
N GLY A 147 -7.05 2.77 -16.30
CA GLY A 147 -6.72 1.35 -16.40
C GLY A 147 -7.82 0.44 -15.87
N CYS A 148 -7.49 -0.82 -15.64
CA CYS A 148 -8.39 -1.80 -15.06
C CYS A 148 -8.22 -1.96 -13.55
N VAL A 149 -9.34 -1.93 -12.83
CA VAL A 149 -9.39 -2.19 -11.39
C VAL A 149 -10.06 -3.54 -11.19
N VAL A 150 -9.26 -4.51 -10.76
CA VAL A 150 -9.67 -5.88 -10.49
C VAL A 150 -9.96 -5.99 -8.99
N LEU A 151 -11.24 -6.03 -8.62
CA LEU A 151 -11.65 -6.27 -7.24
C LEU A 151 -11.59 -7.78 -6.94
N ASN A 152 -10.69 -8.16 -6.04
CA ASN A 152 -10.49 -9.53 -5.62
C ASN A 152 -11.53 -9.94 -4.56
N GLN A 153 -12.46 -10.81 -4.96
CA GLN A 153 -13.57 -11.35 -4.18
C GLN A 153 -13.45 -12.88 -3.98
N ILE A 154 -12.23 -13.42 -4.00
CA ILE A 154 -11.95 -14.84 -3.68
C ILE A 154 -12.14 -15.05 -2.16
N GLU A 155 -13.39 -15.30 -1.72
CA GLU A 155 -13.81 -15.30 -0.31
C GLU A 155 -13.97 -16.72 0.32
N PHE A 156 -13.16 -17.72 -0.05
CA PHE A 156 -13.23 -19.06 0.59
C PHE A 156 -12.48 -19.14 1.94
N LEU A 157 -12.88 -20.11 2.78
CA LEU A 157 -12.23 -20.46 4.04
C LEU A 157 -12.30 -21.98 4.26
N GLU A 158 -11.19 -22.67 4.04
CA GLU A 158 -11.03 -24.10 4.19
C GLU A 158 -10.32 -24.41 5.52
N ARG A 159 -10.87 -25.36 6.30
CA ARG A 159 -10.23 -25.90 7.50
C ARG A 159 -9.55 -27.20 7.08
N ILE A 160 -8.23 -27.15 6.91
CA ILE A 160 -7.44 -28.29 6.44
C ILE A 160 -7.25 -29.28 7.59
N GLU A 161 -6.84 -28.76 8.75
CA GLU A 161 -6.66 -29.50 10.01
C GLU A 161 -6.99 -28.57 11.19
N SER A 162 -6.94 -29.09 12.42
CA SER A 162 -7.07 -28.30 13.64
C SER A 162 -6.01 -27.18 13.68
N GLY A 163 -6.45 -25.91 13.64
CA GLY A 163 -5.58 -24.75 13.61
C GLY A 163 -4.94 -24.44 12.24
N ILE A 164 -5.22 -25.21 11.18
CA ILE A 164 -4.71 -24.96 9.83
C ILE A 164 -5.84 -24.50 8.91
N TYR A 165 -5.72 -23.26 8.42
CA TYR A 165 -6.74 -22.61 7.61
C TYR A 165 -6.15 -22.17 6.27
N ARG A 166 -6.71 -22.65 5.16
CA ARG A 166 -6.39 -22.13 3.82
C ARG A 166 -7.49 -21.15 3.43
N VAL A 167 -7.11 -19.91 3.13
CA VAL A 167 -8.05 -18.79 3.04
C VAL A 167 -7.86 -18.03 1.75
N GLY A 168 -8.96 -17.75 1.06
CA GLY A 168 -8.97 -16.93 -0.13
C GLY A 168 -8.52 -15.50 0.16
N SER A 169 -7.70 -14.95 -0.73
CA SER A 169 -7.13 -13.60 -0.62
C SER A 169 -8.18 -12.47 -0.55
N GLY A 170 -9.39 -12.67 -1.08
CA GLY A 170 -10.52 -11.73 -0.94
C GLY A 170 -11.24 -11.81 0.41
N PHE A 171 -11.00 -12.85 1.22
CA PHE A 171 -11.67 -13.05 2.50
C PHE A 171 -11.39 -11.89 3.47
N ARG A 172 -12.41 -11.46 4.23
CA ARG A 172 -12.30 -10.31 5.15
C ARG A 172 -11.37 -10.64 6.32
N PHE A 173 -10.26 -9.91 6.47
CA PHE A 173 -9.20 -10.23 7.44
C PHE A 173 -9.71 -10.16 8.89
N ASN A 174 -10.51 -9.15 9.23
CA ASN A 174 -11.17 -9.09 10.54
C ASN A 174 -12.11 -10.28 10.83
N ARG A 175 -12.83 -10.77 9.82
CA ARG A 175 -13.68 -11.96 9.98
C ARG A 175 -12.84 -13.20 10.27
N LEU A 176 -11.66 -13.35 9.64
CA LEU A 176 -10.76 -14.47 9.90
C LEU A 176 -10.28 -14.46 11.37
N GLY A 177 -9.78 -13.31 11.85
CA GLY A 177 -9.35 -13.16 13.25
C GLY A 177 -10.46 -13.47 14.25
N VAL A 178 -11.68 -12.98 14.01
CA VAL A 178 -12.85 -13.27 14.85
C VAL A 178 -13.22 -14.76 14.83
N LEU A 179 -13.19 -15.43 13.67
CA LEU A 179 -13.52 -16.85 13.57
C LEU A 179 -12.50 -17.72 14.30
N CYS A 180 -11.21 -17.59 13.97
CA CYS A 180 -10.15 -18.40 14.57
C CYS A 180 -10.08 -18.23 16.10
N SER A 181 -10.21 -16.99 16.61
CA SER A 181 -10.20 -16.73 18.06
C SER A 181 -11.41 -17.35 18.78
N ASN A 182 -12.58 -17.40 18.13
CA ASN A 182 -13.78 -18.04 18.66
C ASN A 182 -13.73 -19.57 18.58
N GLU A 183 -13.00 -20.12 17.62
CA GLU A 183 -12.66 -21.54 17.52
C GLU A 183 -11.54 -21.96 18.50
N GLY A 184 -11.02 -21.04 19.32
CA GLY A 184 -10.02 -21.32 20.36
C GLY A 184 -8.57 -21.26 19.88
N PHE A 185 -8.28 -20.61 18.76
CA PHE A 185 -6.93 -20.51 18.20
C PHE A 185 -6.32 -19.11 18.37
N THR A 186 -5.07 -19.06 18.85
CA THR A 186 -4.25 -17.86 18.97
C THR A 186 -3.36 -17.63 17.75
N GLY A 187 -3.09 -16.36 17.47
CA GLY A 187 -2.22 -15.88 16.42
C GLY A 187 -2.86 -14.83 15.50
N LEU A 188 -4.20 -14.69 15.53
CA LEU A 188 -4.95 -13.73 14.70
C LEU A 188 -5.96 -12.88 15.51
N GLU A 189 -5.88 -12.86 16.85
CA GLU A 189 -6.75 -12.03 17.69
C GLU A 189 -6.66 -10.54 17.31
N PHE A 190 -5.43 -10.07 17.01
CA PHE A 190 -5.18 -8.69 16.58
C PHE A 190 -5.89 -8.31 15.27
N ALA A 191 -6.12 -9.29 14.39
CA ALA A 191 -6.76 -9.08 13.10
C ALA A 191 -8.23 -8.70 13.24
N GLY A 192 -8.91 -9.09 14.33
CA GLY A 192 -10.36 -8.90 14.53
C GLY A 192 -10.85 -7.45 14.43
N GLY A 193 -9.97 -6.47 14.61
CA GLY A 193 -10.26 -5.07 14.33
C GLY A 193 -9.94 -4.62 12.90
N ILE A 194 -8.94 -5.20 12.23
CA ILE A 194 -8.26 -4.62 11.06
C ILE A 194 -9.15 -4.68 9.80
N PRO A 195 -9.52 -3.53 9.19
CA PRO A 195 -10.23 -3.52 7.92
C PRO A 195 -9.27 -3.95 6.80
N GLY A 196 -9.74 -4.83 5.91
CA GLY A 196 -8.96 -5.32 4.79
C GLY A 196 -9.44 -6.69 4.32
N THR A 197 -8.75 -7.22 3.32
CA THR A 197 -8.82 -8.62 2.91
C THR A 197 -7.54 -9.35 3.32
N VAL A 198 -7.54 -10.68 3.30
CA VAL A 198 -6.36 -11.51 3.61
C VAL A 198 -5.19 -11.18 2.67
N GLY A 199 -5.45 -10.98 1.37
CA GLY A 199 -4.41 -10.61 0.40
C GLY A 199 -3.74 -9.27 0.71
N GLY A 200 -4.53 -8.22 0.97
CA GLY A 200 -4.00 -6.91 1.35
C GLY A 200 -3.27 -6.93 2.69
N ALA A 201 -3.79 -7.70 3.66
CA ALA A 201 -3.14 -7.88 4.95
C ALA A 201 -1.76 -8.56 4.81
N THR A 202 -1.66 -9.62 4.00
CA THR A 202 -0.38 -10.29 3.70
C THR A 202 0.58 -9.38 2.92
N TYR A 203 0.09 -8.65 1.91
CA TYR A 203 0.90 -7.72 1.11
C TYR A 203 1.54 -6.61 1.96
N MET A 204 0.79 -6.06 2.92
CA MET A 204 1.28 -5.01 3.82
C MET A 204 2.02 -5.53 5.06
N ASN A 205 2.09 -6.85 5.28
CA ASN A 205 2.42 -7.44 6.58
C ASN A 205 1.65 -6.75 7.73
N ALA A 206 0.32 -6.80 7.66
CA ALA A 206 -0.55 -6.12 8.61
C ALA A 206 -0.33 -6.66 10.03
N GLY A 207 -0.17 -5.74 10.98
CA GLY A 207 0.11 -6.07 12.37
C GLY A 207 -0.43 -5.04 13.36
N ALA A 208 -0.82 -5.50 14.54
CA ALA A 208 -1.29 -4.68 15.65
C ALA A 208 -1.06 -5.42 16.98
N ASN A 209 -1.04 -4.70 18.10
CA ASN A 209 -0.89 -5.28 19.44
C ASN A 209 0.40 -6.13 19.64
N GLY A 210 1.46 -5.85 18.88
CA GLY A 210 2.72 -6.61 18.93
C GLY A 210 2.71 -7.93 18.16
N GLN A 211 1.71 -8.17 17.32
CA GLN A 211 1.60 -9.33 16.43
C GLN A 211 1.50 -8.86 14.97
N GLU A 212 2.05 -9.65 14.05
CA GLU A 212 1.96 -9.43 12.61
C GLU A 212 1.43 -10.67 11.89
N ILE A 213 0.80 -10.51 10.72
CA ILE A 213 0.24 -11.63 9.97
C ILE A 213 1.31 -12.67 9.59
N ALA A 214 2.55 -12.23 9.34
CA ALA A 214 3.68 -13.08 9.03
C ALA A 214 4.08 -14.04 10.18
N ASP A 215 3.62 -13.84 11.42
CA ASP A 215 3.90 -14.73 12.56
C ASP A 215 3.21 -16.10 12.44
N VAL A 216 2.18 -16.19 11.59
CA VAL A 216 1.25 -17.33 11.51
C VAL A 216 0.98 -17.85 10.10
N ILE A 217 1.58 -17.25 9.08
CA ILE A 217 1.53 -17.79 7.72
C ILE A 217 2.39 -19.05 7.65
N ASP A 218 1.85 -20.08 7.00
CA ASP A 218 2.55 -21.32 6.65
C ASP A 218 3.03 -21.25 5.19
N SER A 219 2.13 -20.86 4.29
CA SER A 219 2.38 -20.75 2.84
C SER A 219 1.45 -19.73 2.18
N ILE A 220 1.85 -19.23 1.01
CA ILE A 220 1.13 -18.23 0.22
C ILE A 220 1.06 -18.71 -1.24
N GLU A 221 -0.12 -18.70 -1.82
CA GLU A 221 -0.33 -18.94 -3.25
C GLU A 221 -0.39 -17.61 -3.99
N ILE A 222 0.39 -17.50 -5.06
CA ILE A 222 0.43 -16.32 -5.94
C ILE A 222 0.17 -16.71 -7.41
N ILE A 223 -0.20 -15.71 -8.20
CA ILE A 223 -0.19 -15.73 -9.66
C ILE A 223 0.84 -14.71 -10.15
N THR A 224 1.70 -15.10 -11.10
CA THR A 224 2.65 -14.18 -11.76
C THR A 224 2.01 -13.42 -12.93
N THR A 225 2.70 -12.41 -13.46
CA THR A 225 2.25 -11.63 -14.63
C THR A 225 2.04 -12.45 -15.91
N GLU A 226 2.61 -13.66 -15.99
CA GLU A 226 2.44 -14.63 -17.08
C GLU A 226 1.29 -15.62 -16.81
N GLY A 227 0.56 -15.45 -15.69
CA GLY A 227 -0.53 -16.33 -15.28
C GLY A 227 -0.06 -17.65 -14.64
N LYS A 228 1.20 -17.76 -14.21
CA LYS A 228 1.71 -18.97 -13.55
C LYS A 228 1.33 -18.97 -12.07
N PHE A 229 0.88 -20.12 -11.59
CA PHE A 229 0.64 -20.36 -10.16
C PHE A 229 1.94 -20.76 -9.46
N GLN A 230 2.20 -20.18 -8.29
CA GLN A 230 3.29 -20.58 -7.41
C GLN A 230 2.82 -20.65 -5.97
N THR A 231 3.38 -21.58 -5.20
CA THR A 231 3.19 -21.66 -3.74
C THR A 231 4.52 -21.40 -3.06
N LEU A 232 4.58 -20.34 -2.27
CA LEU A 232 5.76 -19.89 -1.55
C LEU A 232 5.60 -20.21 -0.06
N LYS A 233 6.62 -20.81 0.57
CA LYS A 233 6.59 -21.09 2.01
C LYS A 233 6.95 -19.84 2.80
N ARG A 234 6.38 -19.67 4.00
CA ARG A 234 6.74 -18.56 4.89
C ARG A 234 8.23 -18.49 5.21
N THR A 235 8.91 -19.63 5.30
CA THR A 235 10.36 -19.73 5.57
C THR A 235 11.23 -19.08 4.51
N ASP A 236 10.71 -18.95 3.30
CA ASP A 236 11.47 -18.55 2.10
C ASP A 236 11.19 -17.08 1.73
N LEU A 237 10.47 -16.35 2.61
CA LEU A 237 9.94 -15.01 2.38
C LEU A 237 10.39 -14.03 3.45
N ASP A 238 11.04 -12.95 3.03
CA ASP A 238 11.62 -11.95 3.92
C ASP A 238 10.60 -10.87 4.29
N PHE A 239 9.87 -11.10 5.39
CA PHE A 239 8.88 -10.19 5.94
C PHE A 239 9.50 -9.27 6.99
N GLY A 240 9.08 -8.00 6.98
CA GLY A 240 9.53 -7.01 7.96
C GLY A 240 8.41 -6.02 8.33
N TYR A 241 8.72 -5.05 9.20
CA TYR A 241 7.73 -4.08 9.68
C TYR A 241 7.10 -3.30 8.51
N ARG A 242 5.82 -3.59 8.24
CA ARG A 242 5.05 -3.06 7.10
C ARG A 242 5.68 -3.34 5.73
N SER A 243 6.34 -4.48 5.62
CA SER A 243 7.10 -4.90 4.44
C SER A 243 6.88 -6.38 4.15
N SER A 244 6.75 -6.73 2.89
CA SER A 244 6.70 -8.09 2.40
C SER A 244 7.46 -8.16 1.06
N PRO A 245 7.97 -9.34 0.64
CA PRO A 245 8.67 -9.44 -0.64
C PRO A 245 7.78 -9.09 -1.83
N PHE A 246 6.46 -9.19 -1.67
CA PHE A 246 5.46 -8.85 -2.69
C PHE A 246 5.45 -7.37 -3.08
N GLN A 247 5.97 -6.47 -2.24
CA GLN A 247 6.06 -5.03 -2.55
C GLN A 247 7.14 -4.72 -3.60
N GLU A 248 8.14 -5.59 -3.75
CA GLU A 248 9.31 -5.44 -4.64
C GLU A 248 9.40 -6.56 -5.71
N MET A 249 8.37 -7.41 -5.81
CA MET A 249 8.33 -8.56 -6.71
C MET A 249 7.80 -8.15 -8.10
N ASP A 250 8.71 -7.92 -9.04
CA ASP A 250 8.42 -7.44 -10.41
C ASP A 250 7.41 -8.31 -11.19
N ASP A 251 7.40 -9.64 -10.99
CA ASP A 251 6.53 -10.58 -11.69
C ASP A 251 5.23 -10.91 -10.94
N LEU A 252 4.94 -10.29 -9.80
CA LEU A 252 3.70 -10.53 -9.07
C LEU A 252 2.49 -9.94 -9.80
N ALA A 253 1.51 -10.78 -10.13
CA ALA A 253 0.18 -10.29 -10.48
C ALA A 253 -0.73 -10.21 -9.24
N ALA A 254 -0.81 -11.29 -8.44
CA ALA A 254 -1.75 -11.39 -7.34
C ALA A 254 -1.32 -12.36 -6.24
N ILE A 255 -1.68 -12.08 -4.98
CA ILE A 255 -1.86 -13.13 -3.95
C ILE A 255 -3.26 -13.70 -4.13
N VAL A 256 -3.40 -15.03 -4.19
CA VAL A 256 -4.71 -15.69 -4.39
C VAL A 256 -5.22 -16.45 -3.17
N ALA A 257 -4.33 -17.04 -2.38
CA ALA A 257 -4.67 -17.70 -1.13
C ALA A 257 -3.51 -17.64 -0.12
N VAL A 258 -3.84 -17.78 1.16
CA VAL A 258 -2.87 -17.81 2.26
C VAL A 258 -3.26 -18.94 3.21
N THR A 259 -2.29 -19.78 3.55
CA THR A 259 -2.44 -20.83 4.55
C THR A 259 -1.87 -20.33 5.87
N PHE A 260 -2.66 -20.45 6.94
CA PHE A 260 -2.30 -20.08 8.30
C PHE A 260 -2.14 -21.31 9.17
N ARG A 261 -1.18 -21.28 10.10
CA ARG A 261 -0.94 -22.31 11.12
C ARG A 261 -1.00 -21.65 12.50
N LEU A 262 -2.12 -21.85 13.18
CA LEU A 262 -2.42 -21.27 14.49
C LEU A 262 -2.21 -22.31 15.62
N LYS A 263 -2.15 -21.83 16.86
CA LYS A 263 -1.99 -22.68 18.05
C LYS A 263 -3.27 -22.64 18.89
N HIS A 264 -3.65 -23.74 19.53
CA HIS A 264 -4.78 -23.73 20.45
C HIS A 264 -4.47 -22.86 21.69
N SER A 265 -5.45 -22.07 22.15
CA SER A 265 -5.38 -21.25 23.36
C SER A 265 -6.76 -20.82 23.84
N GLU A 266 -7.16 -21.25 25.03
CA GLU A 266 -8.42 -20.87 25.69
C GLU A 266 -8.56 -19.34 25.87
N SER A 267 -7.43 -18.63 25.94
CA SER A 267 -7.37 -17.18 26.09
C SER A 267 -7.57 -16.38 24.79
N ALA A 268 -7.65 -17.03 23.62
CA ALA A 268 -7.75 -16.35 22.32
C ALA A 268 -9.02 -15.48 22.22
N ARG A 269 -10.20 -16.02 22.56
CA ARG A 269 -11.45 -15.26 22.56
C ARG A 269 -11.41 -14.05 23.51
N LYS A 270 -10.73 -14.18 24.65
CA LYS A 270 -10.58 -13.07 25.62
C LYS A 270 -9.67 -11.97 25.06
N ARG A 271 -8.50 -12.32 24.52
CA ARG A 271 -7.59 -11.36 23.86
C ARG A 271 -8.27 -10.62 22.70
N LEU A 272 -9.06 -11.32 21.87
CA LEU A 272 -9.85 -10.70 20.81
C LEU A 272 -10.77 -9.60 21.38
N GLN A 273 -11.52 -9.89 22.45
CA GLN A 273 -12.43 -8.93 23.06
C GLN A 273 -11.68 -7.71 23.62
N GLU A 274 -10.58 -7.93 24.35
CA GLU A 274 -9.71 -6.88 24.88
C GLU A 274 -9.16 -5.97 23.76
N TYR A 275 -8.74 -6.57 22.64
CA TYR A 275 -8.20 -5.83 21.49
C TYR A 275 -9.28 -5.04 20.75
N MET A 276 -10.48 -5.60 20.58
CA MET A 276 -11.61 -4.91 19.96
C MET A 276 -12.09 -3.73 20.81
N GLU A 277 -12.19 -3.88 22.13
CA GLU A 277 -12.61 -2.79 23.02
C GLU A 277 -11.55 -1.69 23.10
N ARG A 278 -10.26 -2.06 23.24
CA ARG A 278 -9.17 -1.08 23.14
C ARG A 278 -9.21 -0.32 21.81
N ARG A 279 -9.48 -0.99 20.69
CA ARG A 279 -9.60 -0.35 19.37
C ARG A 279 -10.79 0.63 19.32
N ARG A 280 -11.94 0.24 19.88
CA ARG A 280 -13.14 1.08 19.94
C ARG A 280 -12.90 2.40 20.70
N ILE A 281 -12.14 2.35 21.79
CA ILE A 281 -11.82 3.51 22.62
C ILE A 281 -10.72 4.38 21.98
N SER A 282 -9.69 3.76 21.41
CA SER A 282 -8.47 4.46 20.99
C SER A 282 -8.41 4.87 19.52
N GLN A 283 -9.36 4.46 18.67
CA GLN A 283 -9.34 4.75 17.23
C GLN A 283 -10.71 5.27 16.76
N PRO A 284 -10.76 6.09 15.68
CA PRO A 284 -12.01 6.62 15.12
C PRO A 284 -12.77 5.54 14.34
N VAL A 285 -13.31 4.54 15.06
CA VAL A 285 -14.05 3.42 14.48
C VAL A 285 -15.39 3.91 13.90
N GLY A 286 -15.59 3.67 12.61
CA GLY A 286 -16.78 4.12 11.86
C GLY A 286 -16.54 5.38 11.03
N GLU A 287 -15.49 6.15 11.34
CA GLU A 287 -15.07 7.28 10.50
C GLU A 287 -14.39 6.83 9.21
N ARG A 288 -14.51 7.65 8.18
CA ARG A 288 -13.85 7.43 6.88
C ARG A 288 -12.34 7.61 7.00
N SER A 289 -11.60 6.53 7.21
CA SER A 289 -10.15 6.51 7.40
C SER A 289 -9.49 5.32 6.68
N ALA A 290 -8.20 5.42 6.38
CA ALA A 290 -7.37 4.30 5.87
C ALA A 290 -6.45 3.70 6.95
N GLY A 291 -6.80 3.83 8.23
CA GLY A 291 -5.95 3.41 9.34
C GLY A 291 -4.88 4.45 9.70
N SER A 292 -3.70 3.95 10.13
CA SER A 292 -2.53 4.79 10.40
C SER A 292 -1.94 5.31 9.08
N VAL A 293 -1.77 6.62 8.97
CA VAL A 293 -1.21 7.26 7.77
C VAL A 293 0.30 7.03 7.66
N PHE A 294 1.02 7.10 8.78
CA PHE A 294 2.47 6.95 8.83
C PHE A 294 2.89 5.69 9.58
N ARG A 295 3.98 5.09 9.11
CA ARG A 295 4.74 4.08 9.84
C ARG A 295 5.36 4.73 11.08
N ASN A 296 5.56 3.96 12.16
CA ASN A 296 6.35 4.45 13.29
C ASN A 296 7.82 4.65 12.85
N PRO A 297 8.51 5.71 13.33
CA PRO A 297 9.93 5.90 13.05
C PRO A 297 10.77 4.72 13.55
N SER A 298 11.63 4.19 12.70
CA SER A 298 12.59 3.16 13.10
C SER A 298 13.63 3.74 14.07
N ASN A 299 14.11 2.92 15.02
CA ASN A 299 15.14 3.28 16.00
C ASN A 299 14.75 4.42 16.97
N MET A 300 13.46 4.61 17.23
CA MET A 300 12.93 5.53 18.25
C MET A 300 11.84 4.84 19.07
N GLU A 301 11.75 5.16 20.36
CA GLU A 301 10.67 4.68 21.23
C GLU A 301 9.35 5.45 21.03
N VAL A 302 9.40 6.60 20.34
CA VAL A 302 8.26 7.50 20.12
C VAL A 302 7.49 7.10 18.87
N SER A 303 6.17 6.94 18.99
CA SER A 303 5.30 6.59 17.87
C SER A 303 5.04 7.78 16.92
N ALA A 304 4.67 7.51 15.67
CA ALA A 304 4.25 8.57 14.74
C ALA A 304 3.01 9.32 15.26
N ALA A 305 2.06 8.62 15.90
CA ALA A 305 0.89 9.22 16.54
C ALA A 305 1.30 10.23 17.62
N GLU A 306 2.25 9.86 18.46
CA GLU A 306 2.72 10.70 19.56
C GLU A 306 3.47 11.96 19.05
N LEU A 307 4.26 11.86 17.98
CA LEU A 307 4.88 13.04 17.36
C LEU A 307 3.83 14.02 16.83
N ILE A 308 2.79 13.53 16.16
CA ILE A 308 1.71 14.36 15.61
C ILE A 308 0.87 14.99 16.73
N GLU A 309 0.65 14.26 17.82
CA GLU A 309 -0.04 14.76 19.01
C GLU A 309 0.77 15.82 19.76
N ARG A 310 2.07 15.57 20.01
CA ARG A 310 3.01 16.55 20.59
C ARG A 310 3.21 17.78 19.69
N ALA A 311 3.04 17.65 18.37
CA ALA A 311 3.01 18.78 17.45
C ALA A 311 1.75 19.66 17.60
N GLY A 312 0.71 19.19 18.29
CA GLY A 312 -0.58 19.89 18.46
C GLY A 312 -1.51 19.75 17.26
N LEU A 313 -1.38 18.68 16.46
CA LEU A 313 -2.03 18.56 15.15
C LEU A 313 -3.37 17.80 15.15
N LYS A 314 -3.83 17.26 16.29
CA LYS A 314 -5.19 16.71 16.40
C LYS A 314 -6.22 17.79 16.02
N GLY A 315 -7.13 17.46 15.11
CA GLY A 315 -8.13 18.39 14.59
C GLY A 315 -7.63 19.37 13.54
N HIS A 316 -6.34 19.33 13.14
CA HIS A 316 -5.83 20.10 12.00
C HIS A 316 -6.55 19.68 10.70
N ARG A 317 -6.87 20.65 9.83
CA ARG A 317 -7.74 20.48 8.67
C ARG A 317 -7.15 21.09 7.40
N VAL A 318 -7.41 20.42 6.28
CA VAL A 318 -7.28 20.97 4.93
C VAL A 318 -8.50 20.51 4.14
N GLY A 319 -9.29 21.44 3.60
CA GLY A 319 -10.55 21.12 2.91
C GLY A 319 -11.46 20.17 3.71
N GLY A 320 -11.82 19.02 3.12
CA GLY A 320 -12.59 17.97 3.80
C GLY A 320 -11.76 16.94 4.58
N ALA A 321 -10.44 17.05 4.60
CA ALA A 321 -9.53 16.18 5.35
C ALA A 321 -9.24 16.73 6.76
N MET A 322 -9.15 15.86 7.76
CA MET A 322 -8.81 16.23 9.13
C MET A 322 -7.97 15.17 9.85
N VAL A 323 -7.00 15.59 10.67
CA VAL A 323 -6.34 14.71 11.64
C VAL A 323 -7.35 14.35 12.75
N SER A 324 -7.61 13.06 13.00
CA SER A 324 -8.61 12.65 13.98
C SER A 324 -8.32 13.19 15.38
N ASN A 325 -9.35 13.72 16.04
CA ASN A 325 -9.30 14.11 17.44
C ASN A 325 -9.08 12.91 18.39
N ILE A 326 -9.43 11.69 17.94
CA ILE A 326 -9.29 10.46 18.74
C ILE A 326 -7.84 9.96 18.66
N HIS A 327 -7.30 9.77 17.44
CA HIS A 327 -5.98 9.20 17.22
C HIS A 327 -5.17 9.99 16.19
N ALA A 328 -4.07 10.62 16.61
CA ALA A 328 -3.35 11.59 15.78
C ALA A 328 -2.73 11.03 14.48
N ASN A 329 -2.43 9.72 14.41
CA ASN A 329 -1.97 9.09 13.16
C ASN A 329 -3.11 8.65 12.21
N PHE A 330 -4.39 8.89 12.56
CA PHE A 330 -5.53 8.54 11.71
C PHE A 330 -6.09 9.83 11.09
N PHE A 331 -6.02 9.94 9.76
CA PHE A 331 -6.64 11.06 9.06
C PHE A 331 -8.00 10.64 8.52
N ILE A 332 -8.98 11.52 8.61
CA ILE A 332 -10.38 11.23 8.32
C ILE A 332 -10.97 12.19 7.30
N ASN A 333 -11.81 11.66 6.42
CA ASN A 333 -12.66 12.43 5.51
C ASN A 333 -13.95 12.79 6.25
N ILE A 334 -14.01 14.01 6.80
CA ILE A 334 -15.18 14.52 7.54
C ILE A 334 -16.37 14.86 6.63
N GLY A 335 -16.19 14.72 5.31
CA GLY A 335 -17.20 15.01 4.29
C GLY A 335 -16.59 15.85 3.17
N GLY A 336 -16.73 15.38 1.92
CA GLY A 336 -16.31 16.14 0.74
C GLY A 336 -14.79 16.28 0.55
N SER A 337 -13.95 15.55 1.31
CA SER A 337 -12.49 15.56 1.09
C SER A 337 -12.15 15.15 -0.32
N THR A 338 -11.26 15.92 -0.94
CA THR A 338 -10.56 15.52 -2.17
C THR A 338 -9.32 14.68 -1.84
N SER A 339 -8.72 14.04 -2.85
CA SER A 339 -7.39 13.44 -2.76
C SER A 339 -6.33 14.51 -2.49
N GLN A 340 -6.49 15.69 -3.09
CA GLN A 340 -5.61 16.82 -2.92
C GLN A 340 -5.63 17.38 -1.49
N ASP A 341 -6.80 17.47 -0.86
CA ASP A 341 -6.96 17.83 0.56
C ASP A 341 -6.16 16.88 1.46
N MET A 342 -6.32 15.57 1.23
CA MET A 342 -5.66 14.53 2.01
C MET A 342 -4.14 14.56 1.82
N LEU A 343 -3.66 14.75 0.58
CA LEU A 343 -2.23 14.91 0.27
C LEU A 343 -1.62 16.16 0.91
N GLN A 344 -2.34 17.29 0.88
CA GLN A 344 -1.89 18.52 1.54
C GLN A 344 -1.83 18.37 3.06
N LEU A 345 -2.80 17.69 3.67
CA LEU A 345 -2.78 17.36 5.10
C LEU A 345 -1.61 16.41 5.46
N ILE A 346 -1.32 15.43 4.60
CA ILE A 346 -0.14 14.55 4.75
C ILE A 346 1.15 15.36 4.65
N GLY A 347 1.25 16.27 3.69
CA GLY A 347 2.36 17.20 3.52
C GLY A 347 2.60 18.06 4.77
N SER A 348 1.58 18.83 5.20
CA SER A 348 1.71 19.76 6.32
C SER A 348 2.07 19.05 7.64
N VAL A 349 1.53 17.86 7.89
CA VAL A 349 1.88 17.07 9.08
C VAL A 349 3.32 16.56 9.02
N LYS A 350 3.81 16.12 7.85
CA LYS A 350 5.23 15.74 7.68
C LYS A 350 6.18 16.91 7.90
N GLU A 351 5.85 18.08 7.35
CA GLU A 351 6.62 19.31 7.48
C GLU A 351 6.71 19.75 8.95
N ILE A 352 5.57 19.91 9.62
CA ILE A 352 5.52 20.39 11.01
C ILE A 352 6.19 19.40 11.98
N VAL A 353 6.07 18.08 11.76
CA VAL A 353 6.78 17.07 12.56
C VAL A 353 8.30 17.10 12.30
N HIS A 354 8.73 17.34 11.06
CA HIS A 354 10.14 17.48 10.74
C HIS A 354 10.74 18.77 11.34
N GLU A 355 10.04 19.90 11.27
CA GLU A 355 10.46 21.17 11.87
C GLU A 355 10.57 21.10 13.39
N LYS A 356 9.57 20.49 14.07
CA LYS A 356 9.53 20.44 15.55
C LYS A 356 10.46 19.39 16.16
N PHE A 357 10.70 18.27 15.47
CA PHE A 357 11.38 17.11 16.07
C PHE A 357 12.54 16.56 15.24
N GLY A 358 12.81 17.10 14.04
CA GLY A 358 13.80 16.56 13.10
C GLY A 358 13.37 15.25 12.41
N VAL A 359 12.24 14.66 12.79
CA VAL A 359 11.80 13.34 12.31
C VAL A 359 11.11 13.43 10.95
N LYS A 360 11.58 12.64 9.98
CA LYS A 360 10.91 12.49 8.67
C LYS A 360 9.96 11.30 8.71
N LEU A 361 8.66 11.56 8.82
CA LEU A 361 7.63 10.52 8.79
C LEU A 361 7.53 9.87 7.38
N LYS A 362 7.43 8.54 7.35
CA LYS A 362 7.21 7.73 6.13
C LYS A 362 5.77 7.24 6.10
N GLU A 363 5.10 7.40 4.96
CA GLU A 363 3.74 6.90 4.74
C GLU A 363 3.66 5.35 4.82
N GLU A 364 2.55 4.87 5.37
CA GLU A 364 2.10 3.48 5.32
C GLU A 364 1.00 3.29 4.26
N VAL A 365 0.18 4.34 4.07
CA VAL A 365 -0.88 4.43 3.06
C VAL A 365 -0.32 4.49 1.65
N LEU A 366 -1.01 3.85 0.71
CA LEU A 366 -0.63 3.79 -0.70
C LEU A 366 -1.39 4.86 -1.49
N TYR A 367 -0.67 5.79 -2.10
CA TYR A 367 -1.24 6.72 -3.07
C TYR A 367 -1.31 6.09 -4.46
N VAL A 368 -2.49 6.15 -5.08
CA VAL A 368 -2.76 5.63 -6.41
C VAL A 368 -2.99 6.79 -7.38
N HIS A 369 -1.98 7.02 -8.21
CA HIS A 369 -1.95 8.11 -9.17
C HIS A 369 -2.76 7.77 -10.45
N PRO A 370 -3.39 8.75 -11.13
CA PRO A 370 -4.25 8.51 -12.30
C PRO A 370 -3.49 7.98 -13.51
N TYR A 371 -2.19 8.22 -13.57
CA TYR A 371 -1.27 7.86 -14.66
C TYR A 371 0.01 7.23 -14.09
N CYS A 372 0.77 6.49 -14.89
CA CYS A 372 2.05 5.94 -14.44
C CYS A 372 3.09 7.06 -14.24
N GLN A 373 3.89 6.99 -13.18
CA GLN A 373 5.07 7.84 -13.00
C GLN A 373 6.33 7.10 -13.47
N GLY A 374 6.41 6.80 -14.77
CA GLY A 374 7.60 6.18 -15.37
C GLY A 374 7.38 5.57 -16.76
N LEU A 375 8.38 5.70 -17.63
CA LEU A 375 8.38 5.27 -19.04
C LEU A 375 8.55 3.75 -19.22
N ASN A 376 7.79 2.93 -18.48
CA ASN A 376 7.66 1.51 -18.77
C ASN A 376 6.27 1.00 -18.34
N PRO A 377 5.39 0.56 -19.27
CA PRO A 377 4.04 0.07 -18.94
C PRO A 377 4.02 -1.21 -18.10
N TYR A 378 5.19 -1.82 -17.85
CA TYR A 378 5.36 -2.98 -16.97
C TYR A 378 5.84 -2.62 -15.55
N LYS A 379 6.41 -1.42 -15.29
CA LYS A 379 7.05 -1.09 -14.00
C LYS A 379 6.17 -0.44 -12.93
N ASP A 380 5.05 0.18 -13.28
CA ASP A 380 4.15 0.82 -12.28
C ASP A 380 2.91 -0.05 -11.99
N LYS A 381 3.11 -1.38 -11.99
CA LYS A 381 2.09 -2.40 -11.68
C LYS A 381 2.10 -2.75 -10.18
N ARG A 382 1.95 -1.77 -9.31
CA ARG A 382 1.76 -2.06 -7.87
C ARG A 382 0.37 -2.68 -7.66
N PRO A 383 0.24 -3.91 -7.14
CA PRO A 383 -1.04 -4.41 -6.67
C PRO A 383 -1.41 -3.64 -5.40
N VAL A 384 -2.58 -2.97 -5.40
CA VAL A 384 -3.05 -2.10 -4.32
C VAL A 384 -4.12 -2.85 -3.51
N MET A 385 -3.72 -3.97 -2.91
CA MET A 385 -4.62 -4.96 -2.30
C MET A 385 -5.27 -4.50 -0.98
#